data_AF-A0A0C2IRD4-F1
#
_entry.id   AF-A0A0C2IRD4-F1
#
_cell.length_a   1.000
_cell.length_b   1.000
_cell.length_c   1.000
_cell.angle_alpha   90.00
_cell.angle_beta   90.00
_cell.angle_gamma   90.00
#
_symmetry.space_group_name_H-M   'P 1'
#
loop_
_entity.id
_entity.type
_entity.pdbx_description
1 polymer ?
#
loop_
_entity_poly.entity_id
_entity_poly.type
_entity_poly.pdbx_seq_one_letter_code
_entity_poly.pdbx_strand_id
1 'polypeptide(L)'
;MDSPIEVLASENSAIEYLYSKNVMTENRKCRRCRKDMVIEKYRGLFHCPNRKCLKQKSIISKTFFDNSKIRVNKVLHISYLFLIGTPVVGIIEITGLSSATVTEWTRFIRQILADSVDFSDTVIGGNEIVVEVHETKLGKRKYRKVHRVEGYGLLLADRTEDKNV
;
A
#
# COMPACT_ATOMS: atom_id res chain seq x y z
N MET A 1 3.00 -18.81 15.62
CA MET A 1 2.86 -17.69 14.66
C MET A 1 2.80 -16.42 15.46
N ASP A 2 3.46 -15.37 15.01
CA ASP A 2 3.45 -14.06 15.68
C ASP A 2 2.04 -13.46 15.54
N SER A 3 1.40 -13.03 16.63
CA SER A 3 0.05 -12.46 16.57
C SER A 3 0.09 -11.08 15.90
N PRO A 4 -0.88 -10.72 15.04
CA PRO A 4 -0.99 -9.35 14.52
C PRO A 4 -1.02 -8.30 15.63
N ILE A 5 -1.57 -8.62 16.80
CA ILE A 5 -1.62 -7.74 17.97
C ILE A 5 -0.20 -7.48 18.50
N GLU A 6 0.63 -8.52 18.63
CA GLU A 6 2.01 -8.43 19.15
C GLU A 6 2.93 -7.67 18.17
N VAL A 7 2.81 -7.97 16.87
CA VAL A 7 3.58 -7.29 15.81
C VAL A 7 3.23 -5.80 15.75
N LEU A 8 1.96 -5.43 15.83
CA LEU A 8 1.51 -4.04 15.72
C LEU A 8 1.64 -3.24 17.02
N ALA A 9 1.81 -3.88 18.18
CA ALA A 9 1.86 -3.24 19.49
C ALA A 9 2.93 -2.14 19.62
N SER A 10 4.11 -2.31 18.97
CA SER A 10 5.22 -1.37 19.09
C SER A 10 5.98 -1.19 17.78
N GLU A 11 6.80 -0.13 17.71
CA GLU A 11 7.69 0.09 16.57
C GLU A 11 8.80 -0.97 16.49
N ASN A 12 9.31 -1.41 17.64
CA ASN A 12 10.36 -2.43 17.72
C ASN A 12 9.84 -3.80 17.24
N SER A 13 8.68 -4.25 17.75
CA SER A 13 8.09 -5.54 17.33
C SER A 13 7.73 -5.56 15.85
N ALA A 14 7.25 -4.44 15.29
CA ALA A 14 7.05 -4.28 13.86
C ALA A 14 8.35 -4.40 13.05
N ILE A 15 9.43 -3.74 13.48
CA ILE A 15 10.74 -3.80 12.82
C ILE A 15 11.37 -5.20 12.92
N GLU A 16 11.29 -5.85 14.08
CA GLU A 16 11.84 -7.18 14.32
C GLU A 16 11.09 -8.27 13.52
N TYR A 17 9.77 -8.15 13.42
CA TYR A 17 8.96 -8.96 12.48
C TYR A 17 9.38 -8.74 11.02
N LEU A 18 9.62 -7.50 10.59
CA LEU A 18 10.04 -7.21 9.21
C LEU A 18 11.44 -7.74 8.89
N TYR A 19 12.33 -7.84 9.87
CA TYR A 19 13.60 -8.56 9.72
C TYR A 19 13.38 -10.09 9.68
N SER A 20 12.52 -10.66 10.54
CA SER A 20 12.25 -12.11 10.55
C SER A 20 11.58 -12.61 9.27
N LYS A 21 10.81 -11.75 8.58
CA LYS A 21 10.25 -12.03 7.24
C LYS A 21 11.15 -11.59 6.08
N ASN A 22 12.38 -11.14 6.33
CA ASN A 22 13.34 -10.63 5.33
C ASN A 22 12.84 -9.44 4.45
N VAL A 23 11.78 -8.75 4.87
CA VAL A 23 11.25 -7.55 4.18
C VAL A 23 12.16 -6.34 4.41
N MET A 24 12.86 -6.32 5.53
CA MET A 24 13.99 -5.43 5.80
C MET A 24 15.29 -6.25 5.89
N THR A 25 16.41 -5.66 5.48
CA THR A 25 17.74 -6.29 5.55
C THR A 25 18.62 -5.59 6.57
N GLU A 26 19.32 -6.35 7.42
CA GLU A 26 20.27 -5.78 8.37
C GLU A 26 21.61 -5.37 7.73
N ASN A 27 21.84 -5.74 6.46
CA ASN A 27 23.11 -5.50 5.77
C ASN A 27 23.05 -4.31 4.81
N ARG A 28 23.92 -3.30 5.01
CA ARG A 28 24.00 -2.11 4.15
C ARG A 28 25.42 -1.57 4.03
N LYS A 29 25.91 -1.40 2.80
CA LYS A 29 27.20 -0.75 2.52
C LYS A 29 27.09 0.76 2.39
N CYS A 30 28.04 1.48 2.99
CA CYS A 30 28.13 2.93 2.92
C CYS A 30 28.53 3.39 1.50
N ARG A 31 27.69 4.19 0.83
CA ARG A 31 27.98 4.69 -0.54
C ARG A 31 29.32 5.44 -0.68
N ARG A 32 29.85 6.06 0.38
CA ARG A 32 31.12 6.80 0.36
C ARG A 32 32.35 5.95 0.68
N CYS A 33 32.24 5.01 1.62
CA CYS A 33 33.40 4.26 2.14
C CYS A 33 33.39 2.76 1.82
N ARG A 34 32.31 2.25 1.19
CA ARG A 34 32.03 0.84 0.84
C ARG A 34 32.04 -0.18 2.00
N LYS A 35 32.58 0.17 3.17
CA LYS A 35 32.37 -0.52 4.45
C LYS A 35 30.89 -0.66 4.78
N ASP A 36 30.55 -1.78 5.39
CA ASP A 36 29.25 -2.05 5.97
C ASP A 36 28.91 -1.06 7.10
N MET A 37 27.62 -0.79 7.27
CA MET A 37 27.07 0.19 8.19
C MET A 37 26.47 -0.52 9.40
N VAL A 38 26.71 0.02 10.59
CA VAL A 38 26.19 -0.52 11.85
C VAL A 38 24.77 0.00 12.07
N ILE A 39 23.86 -0.86 12.52
CA ILE A 39 22.49 -0.47 12.87
C ILE A 39 22.43 0.02 14.31
N GLU A 40 21.77 1.16 14.50
CA GLU A 40 21.35 1.69 15.78
C GLU A 40 19.81 1.57 15.87
N LYS A 41 19.32 0.39 16.28
CA LYS A 41 17.89 0.02 16.20
C LYS A 41 16.99 1.06 16.89
N TYR A 42 17.37 1.51 18.09
CA TYR A 42 16.67 2.55 18.86
C TYR A 42 16.45 3.87 18.10
N ARG A 43 17.39 4.28 17.23
CA ARG A 43 17.26 5.50 16.41
C ARG A 43 16.65 5.26 15.03
N GLY A 44 16.43 4.01 14.63
CA GLY A 44 16.03 3.67 13.26
C GLY A 44 17.10 4.04 12.21
N LEU A 45 18.39 4.02 12.57
CA LEU A 45 19.48 4.49 11.69
C LEU A 45 20.55 3.42 11.45
N PHE A 46 20.94 3.27 10.18
CA PHE A 46 22.28 2.81 9.80
C PHE A 46 23.27 3.97 9.96
N HIS A 47 24.43 3.74 10.56
CA HIS A 47 25.56 4.68 10.60
C HIS A 47 26.85 4.06 10.05
N CYS A 48 27.69 4.86 9.38
CA CYS A 48 28.98 4.39 8.91
C CYS A 48 30.00 4.35 10.07
N PRO A 49 30.68 3.21 10.33
CA PRO A 49 31.65 3.10 11.43
C PRO A 49 32.92 3.96 11.22
N ASN A 50 33.15 4.49 10.02
CA ASN A 50 34.22 5.45 9.78
C ASN A 50 33.84 6.84 10.33
N ARG A 51 34.47 7.24 11.45
CA ARG A 51 34.25 8.57 12.07
C ARG A 51 34.63 9.76 11.18
N LYS A 52 35.45 9.59 10.12
CA LYS A 52 35.69 10.62 9.08
C LYS A 52 34.59 10.68 8.00
N CYS A 53 33.65 9.72 7.99
CA CYS A 53 32.58 9.65 7.00
C CYS A 53 31.27 10.26 7.51
N LEU A 54 30.89 9.97 8.75
CA LEU A 54 29.66 10.43 9.45
C LEU A 54 28.33 10.22 8.70
N LYS A 55 28.30 9.45 7.60
CA LYS A 55 27.06 9.24 6.83
C LYS A 55 26.14 8.27 7.56
N GLN A 56 24.92 8.73 7.80
CA GLN A 56 23.80 7.95 8.32
C GLN A 56 22.71 7.77 7.24
N LYS A 57 21.87 6.74 7.39
CA LYS A 57 20.64 6.52 6.60
C LYS A 57 19.58 5.81 7.44
N SER A 58 18.32 6.18 7.26
CA SER A 58 17.20 5.49 7.93
C SER A 58 17.10 4.01 7.53
N ILE A 59 16.73 3.14 8.47
CA ILE A 59 16.57 1.70 8.22
C ILE A 59 15.47 1.41 7.18
N ILE A 60 14.40 2.20 7.17
CA ILE A 60 13.28 2.12 6.20
C ILE A 60 13.62 2.67 4.82
N SER A 61 14.79 3.31 4.62
CA SER A 61 15.12 3.87 3.30
C SER A 61 15.48 2.77 2.30
N LYS A 62 14.95 2.82 1.08
CA LYS A 62 14.86 1.71 0.11
C LYS A 62 14.05 0.48 0.60
N THR A 63 12.96 0.67 1.32
CA THR A 63 11.98 -0.41 1.58
C THR A 63 10.56 0.10 1.26
N PHE A 64 9.54 -0.76 1.43
CA PHE A 64 8.13 -0.36 1.35
C PHE A 64 7.77 0.86 2.24
N PHE A 65 8.54 1.11 3.29
CA PHE A 65 8.33 2.19 4.26
C PHE A 65 9.14 3.46 3.95
N ASP A 66 9.84 3.56 2.81
CA ASP A 66 10.73 4.70 2.52
C ASP A 66 9.97 6.03 2.46
N ASN A 67 10.60 7.09 2.96
CA ASN A 67 10.02 8.43 3.15
C ASN A 67 8.76 8.50 4.04
N SER A 68 8.40 7.43 4.75
CA SER A 68 7.29 7.47 5.71
C SER A 68 7.52 8.54 6.79
N LYS A 69 6.48 9.34 7.02
CA LYS A 69 6.42 10.33 8.12
C LYS A 69 5.75 9.76 9.39
N ILE A 70 5.23 8.53 9.31
CA ILE A 70 4.63 7.81 10.44
C ILE A 70 5.41 6.53 10.76
N ARG A 71 5.22 6.03 11.98
CA ARG A 71 5.85 4.80 12.49
C ARG A 71 5.50 3.58 11.63
N VAL A 72 6.46 2.68 11.47
CA VAL A 72 6.36 1.42 10.74
C VAL A 72 5.18 0.57 11.25
N ASN A 73 4.97 0.50 12.56
CA ASN A 73 3.84 -0.24 13.14
C ASN A 73 2.48 0.35 12.74
N LYS A 74 2.38 1.67 12.60
CA LYS A 74 1.16 2.36 12.12
C LYS A 74 0.95 2.15 10.61
N VAL A 75 2.01 2.10 9.80
CA VAL A 75 1.91 1.72 8.38
C VAL A 75 1.43 0.27 8.23
N LEU A 76 2.03 -0.66 8.99
CA LEU A 76 1.59 -2.06 9.00
C LEU A 76 0.14 -2.21 9.45
N HIS A 77 -0.33 -1.42 10.43
CA HIS A 77 -1.71 -1.46 10.87
C HIS A 77 -2.69 -0.97 9.79
N ILE A 78 -2.37 0.12 9.07
CA ILE A 78 -3.14 0.54 7.88
C ILE A 78 -3.16 -0.58 6.83
N SER A 79 -2.01 -1.20 6.57
CA SER A 79 -1.86 -2.26 5.57
C SER A 79 -2.70 -3.50 5.92
N TYR A 80 -2.64 -3.95 7.17
CA TYR A 80 -3.44 -5.06 7.67
C TYR A 80 -4.94 -4.79 7.53
N LEU A 81 -5.41 -3.64 8.04
CA LEU A 81 -6.84 -3.27 7.98
C LEU A 81 -7.34 -3.13 6.53
N PHE A 82 -6.54 -2.56 5.64
CA PHE A 82 -6.88 -2.43 4.23
C PHE A 82 -6.98 -3.79 3.53
N LEU A 83 -6.04 -4.70 3.79
CA LEU A 83 -6.01 -6.04 3.18
C LEU A 83 -7.17 -6.95 3.65
N ILE A 84 -7.69 -6.75 4.86
CA ILE A 84 -8.94 -7.42 5.32
C ILE A 84 -10.23 -6.70 4.89
N GLY A 85 -10.14 -5.70 3.99
CA GLY A 85 -11.30 -5.00 3.43
C GLY A 85 -11.92 -3.90 4.30
N THR A 86 -11.23 -3.43 5.35
CA THR A 86 -11.76 -2.37 6.24
C THR A 86 -11.99 -1.08 5.44
N PRO A 87 -13.19 -0.46 5.50
CA PRO A 87 -13.44 0.84 4.87
C PRO A 87 -12.51 1.92 5.42
N VAL A 88 -12.07 2.85 4.56
CA VAL A 88 -11.10 3.92 4.91
C VAL A 88 -11.51 4.71 6.17
N VAL A 89 -12.81 4.93 6.39
CA VAL A 89 -13.35 5.58 7.61
C VAL A 89 -13.04 4.77 8.86
N GLY A 90 -13.31 3.46 8.86
CA GLY A 90 -12.95 2.57 9.96
C GLY A 90 -11.43 2.47 10.19
N ILE A 91 -10.62 2.54 9.13
CA ILE A 91 -9.15 2.61 9.28
C ILE A 91 -8.74 3.91 9.98
N ILE A 92 -9.35 5.05 9.65
CA ILE A 92 -9.10 6.34 10.33
C ILE A 92 -9.44 6.24 11.82
N GLU A 93 -10.62 5.70 12.14
CA GLU A 93 -11.11 5.53 13.52
C GLU A 93 -10.22 4.59 14.34
N ILE A 94 -9.92 3.38 13.83
CA ILE A 94 -9.12 2.37 14.52
C ILE A 94 -7.65 2.82 14.69
N THR A 95 -7.07 3.50 13.69
CA THR A 95 -5.66 3.90 13.75
C THR A 95 -5.41 5.22 14.45
N GLY A 96 -6.43 6.09 14.57
CA GLY A 96 -6.30 7.45 15.10
C GLY A 96 -5.44 8.38 14.23
N LEU A 97 -5.33 8.09 12.93
CA LEU A 97 -4.49 8.83 11.98
C LEU A 97 -5.33 9.81 11.14
N SER A 98 -4.67 10.82 10.57
CA SER A 98 -5.36 11.78 9.70
C SER A 98 -5.91 11.10 8.44
N SER A 99 -7.09 11.54 7.98
CA SER A 99 -7.70 11.06 6.73
C SER A 99 -6.76 11.17 5.52
N ALA A 100 -5.96 12.24 5.46
CA ALA A 100 -4.95 12.42 4.42
C ALA A 100 -3.87 11.32 4.47
N THR A 101 -3.37 10.98 5.66
CA THR A 101 -2.37 9.91 5.87
C THR A 101 -2.93 8.54 5.50
N VAL A 102 -4.15 8.21 5.95
CA VAL A 102 -4.76 6.92 5.65
C VAL A 102 -5.05 6.79 4.14
N THR A 103 -5.57 7.85 3.51
CA THR A 103 -5.82 7.89 2.06
C THR A 103 -4.53 7.80 1.25
N GLU A 104 -3.43 8.41 1.71
CA GLU A 104 -2.13 8.31 1.08
C GLU A 104 -1.58 6.87 1.08
N TRP A 105 -1.66 6.19 2.24
CA TRP A 105 -1.19 4.80 2.37
C TRP A 105 -2.09 3.78 1.66
N THR A 106 -3.42 3.86 1.78
CA THR A 106 -4.32 2.93 1.07
C THR A 106 -4.22 3.09 -0.45
N ARG A 107 -4.03 4.31 -0.95
CA ARG A 107 -3.69 4.57 -2.36
C ARG A 107 -2.37 3.92 -2.77
N PHE A 108 -1.33 4.02 -1.95
CA PHE A 108 -0.01 3.42 -2.22
C PHE A 108 -0.06 1.89 -2.23
N ILE A 109 -0.71 1.27 -1.25
CA ILE A 109 -0.93 -0.18 -1.19
C ILE A 109 -1.73 -0.66 -2.41
N ARG A 110 -2.83 0.02 -2.75
CA ARG A 110 -3.64 -0.31 -3.93
C ARG A 110 -2.85 -0.20 -5.24
N GLN A 111 -1.92 0.75 -5.35
CA GLN A 111 -1.05 0.86 -6.52
C GLN A 111 -0.11 -0.35 -6.61
N ILE A 112 0.58 -0.70 -5.53
CA ILE A 112 1.49 -1.87 -5.51
C ILE A 112 0.74 -3.18 -5.81
N LEU A 113 -0.49 -3.34 -5.30
CA LEU A 113 -1.32 -4.49 -5.62
C LEU A 113 -1.68 -4.53 -7.11
N ALA A 114 -2.12 -3.41 -7.69
CA ALA A 114 -2.41 -3.32 -9.13
C ALA A 114 -1.17 -3.53 -10.02
N ASP A 115 0.01 -3.06 -9.59
CA ASP A 115 1.30 -3.28 -10.26
C ASP A 115 1.81 -4.73 -10.10
N SER A 116 1.20 -5.54 -9.24
CA SER A 116 1.59 -6.93 -8.94
C SER A 116 0.65 -8.00 -9.51
N VAL A 117 -0.50 -7.60 -10.06
CA VAL A 117 -1.40 -8.47 -10.80
C VAL A 117 -0.93 -8.52 -12.25
N ASP A 118 -0.65 -9.72 -12.78
CA ASP A 118 -0.46 -9.86 -14.21
C ASP A 118 -1.82 -9.80 -14.92
N PHE A 119 -1.91 -8.90 -15.91
CA PHE A 119 -3.12 -8.72 -16.71
C PHE A 119 -3.27 -9.82 -17.78
N SER A 120 -2.27 -10.69 -17.97
CA SER A 120 -2.38 -11.89 -18.83
C SER A 120 -3.53 -12.80 -18.42
N ASP A 121 -3.75 -12.96 -17.11
CA ASP A 121 -4.63 -13.98 -16.54
C ASP A 121 -6.02 -13.40 -16.22
N THR A 122 -6.19 -12.07 -16.33
CA THR A 122 -7.44 -11.37 -16.02
C THR A 122 -8.24 -11.10 -17.29
N VAL A 123 -8.72 -12.16 -17.94
CA VAL A 123 -9.70 -12.00 -19.04
C VAL A 123 -11.05 -11.60 -18.43
N ILE A 124 -11.46 -10.36 -18.65
CA ILE A 124 -12.81 -9.89 -18.30
C ILE A 124 -13.74 -10.47 -19.37
N GLY A 125 -14.44 -11.56 -19.02
CA GLY A 125 -15.25 -12.37 -19.93
C GLY A 125 -14.57 -13.69 -20.29
N GLY A 126 -15.31 -14.79 -20.22
CA GLY A 126 -14.93 -16.09 -20.76
C GLY A 126 -15.84 -16.50 -21.92
N ASN A 127 -15.69 -17.73 -22.42
CA ASN A 127 -16.70 -18.32 -23.30
C ASN A 127 -18.07 -18.30 -22.59
N GLU A 128 -19.14 -17.93 -23.33
CA GLU A 128 -20.50 -17.69 -22.81
C GLU A 128 -20.69 -16.44 -21.90
N ILE A 129 -19.71 -15.52 -21.79
CA ILE A 129 -19.87 -14.24 -21.08
C ILE A 129 -19.71 -13.06 -22.04
N VAL A 130 -20.80 -12.32 -22.28
CA VAL A 130 -20.77 -11.08 -23.06
C VAL A 130 -20.58 -9.88 -22.14
N VAL A 131 -19.39 -9.28 -22.18
CA VAL A 131 -19.03 -8.10 -21.38
C VAL A 131 -19.41 -6.84 -22.14
N GLU A 132 -20.48 -6.15 -21.72
CA GLU A 132 -21.03 -5.05 -22.50
C GLU A 132 -20.41 -3.69 -22.14
N VAL A 133 -19.61 -3.16 -23.07
CA VAL A 133 -18.96 -1.83 -23.18
C VAL A 133 -19.88 -0.60 -23.04
N HIS A 134 -20.76 -0.53 -22.05
CA HIS A 134 -21.90 0.40 -22.02
C HIS A 134 -21.59 1.81 -21.50
N GLU A 135 -22.19 2.84 -22.10
CA GLU A 135 -21.73 4.23 -22.00
C GLU A 135 -22.93 5.22 -22.06
N THR A 136 -23.39 6.04 -21.10
CA THR A 136 -23.09 6.56 -19.73
C THR A 136 -22.25 7.86 -19.49
N LYS A 137 -22.54 8.96 -20.23
CA LYS A 137 -22.01 10.34 -20.04
C LYS A 137 -22.30 10.91 -18.63
N LEU A 138 -21.40 11.74 -18.13
CA LEU A 138 -21.57 12.53 -16.89
C LEU A 138 -21.33 14.02 -17.15
N GLY A 139 -22.41 14.80 -17.22
CA GLY A 139 -22.35 16.26 -17.41
C GLY A 139 -22.09 17.03 -16.12
N LYS A 140 -21.47 18.21 -16.25
CA LYS A 140 -21.12 19.09 -15.12
C LYS A 140 -22.08 20.28 -15.05
N ARG A 141 -22.62 20.57 -13.86
CA ARG A 141 -23.37 21.81 -13.56
C ARG A 141 -22.68 22.58 -12.43
N LYS A 142 -23.09 23.85 -12.22
CA LYS A 142 -22.62 24.70 -11.11
C LYS A 142 -22.82 23.97 -9.77
N TYR A 143 -21.91 24.17 -8.82
CA TYR A 143 -21.89 23.51 -7.49
C TYR A 143 -21.53 22.00 -7.43
N ARG A 144 -20.84 21.45 -8.45
CA ARG A 144 -20.15 20.14 -8.41
C ARG A 144 -21.01 18.88 -8.09
N LYS A 145 -22.34 18.96 -8.03
CA LYS A 145 -23.19 17.76 -8.00
C LYS A 145 -23.18 17.09 -9.37
N VAL A 146 -23.03 15.76 -9.38
CA VAL A 146 -23.01 14.93 -10.59
C VAL A 146 -24.45 14.47 -10.91
N HIS A 147 -24.78 14.41 -12.19
CA HIS A 147 -26.04 13.84 -12.71
C HIS A 147 -25.70 12.99 -13.93
N ARG A 148 -26.46 11.90 -14.17
CA ARG A 148 -26.38 11.17 -15.44
C ARG A 148 -26.82 12.12 -16.56
N VAL A 149 -26.10 12.13 -17.67
CA VAL A 149 -26.46 12.91 -18.86
C VAL A 149 -26.39 11.97 -20.06
N GLU A 150 -27.35 12.06 -20.97
CA GLU A 150 -27.51 11.06 -22.04
C GLU A 150 -26.34 11.08 -23.05
N GLY A 151 -25.96 9.88 -23.51
CA GLY A 151 -24.74 9.61 -24.26
C GLY A 151 -23.68 8.93 -23.39
N TYR A 152 -22.39 9.11 -23.69
CA TYR A 152 -21.35 8.07 -23.56
C TYR A 152 -20.28 8.20 -22.41
N GLY A 153 -20.03 7.13 -21.64
CA GLY A 153 -18.98 7.02 -20.60
C GLY A 153 -19.00 5.64 -19.89
N LEU A 154 -17.94 4.83 -19.99
CA LEU A 154 -17.90 3.40 -19.64
C LEU A 154 -18.46 2.97 -18.25
N LEU A 155 -19.36 1.99 -18.28
CA LEU A 155 -19.78 1.08 -17.21
C LEU A 155 -19.56 -0.36 -17.67
N LEU A 156 -18.87 -1.16 -16.86
CA LEU A 156 -18.80 -2.62 -17.04
C LEU A 156 -20.00 -3.27 -16.35
N ALA A 157 -20.67 -4.18 -17.05
CA ALA A 157 -21.72 -5.03 -16.50
C ALA A 157 -21.67 -6.40 -17.19
N ASP A 158 -21.58 -7.46 -16.38
CA ASP A 158 -21.60 -8.83 -16.86
C ASP A 158 -23.05 -9.29 -17.09
N ARG A 159 -23.34 -9.88 -18.25
CA ARG A 159 -24.54 -10.71 -18.45
C ARG A 159 -24.13 -12.15 -18.71
N THR A 160 -24.78 -13.06 -18.00
CA THR A 160 -24.90 -14.46 -18.42
C THR A 160 -26.01 -14.56 -19.48
N GLU A 161 -25.81 -15.38 -20.51
CA GLU A 161 -26.89 -15.68 -21.45
C GLU A 161 -27.92 -16.63 -20.79
N ASP A 162 -29.12 -16.10 -20.52
CA ASP A 162 -30.28 -16.95 -20.17
C ASP A 162 -30.63 -17.82 -21.37
N LYS A 163 -30.25 -19.10 -21.28
CA LYS A 163 -30.50 -20.11 -22.32
C LYS A 163 -32.01 -20.42 -22.37
N ASN A 164 -32.71 -19.72 -23.26
CA ASN A 164 -34.11 -19.97 -23.59
C ASN A 164 -34.29 -21.44 -23.99
N VAL A 165 -35.22 -22.13 -23.32
CA VAL A 165 -35.60 -23.54 -23.53
C VAL A 165 -36.92 -23.60 -24.28
#